data_AF-K2AFM5-F1
#
_entry.id   AF-K2AFM5-F1
#
_cell.length_a   1.000
_cell.length_b   1.000
_cell.length_c   1.000
_cell.angle_alpha   90.00
_cell.angle_beta   90.00
_cell.angle_gamma   90.00
#
_symmetry.space_group_name_H-M   'P 1'
#
loop_
_entity.id
_entity.type
_entity.pdbx_description
1 polymer ?
#
loop_
_entity_poly.entity_id
_entity_poly.type
_entity_poly.pdbx_seq_one_letter_code
_entity_poly.pdbx_strand_id
1 'polypeptide(L)'
;MAQITKDWFVFNILDEIANQYGELTKLVLNTESMDNNEKQYWFDILPSMTDEQVDRLFDILETERKKLEELESKYQDEIKNLNEKHLIEWQEFQTKESREKIKKAEAADDDAASADDVLKMLDDL
;
A
#
# COMPACT_ATOMS: atom_id res chain seq x y z
N MET A 1 -37.38 -8.42 -7.30
CA MET A 1 -36.13 -8.31 -8.04
C MET A 1 -35.47 -7.06 -7.53
N ALA A 2 -34.35 -7.21 -6.83
CA ALA A 2 -33.52 -6.12 -6.36
C ALA A 2 -32.61 -5.67 -7.51
N GLN A 3 -32.47 -4.36 -7.68
CA GLN A 3 -31.51 -3.78 -8.62
C GLN A 3 -30.37 -3.16 -7.83
N ILE A 4 -29.15 -3.59 -8.11
CA ILE A 4 -27.94 -3.06 -7.50
C ILE A 4 -27.09 -2.44 -8.60
N THR A 5 -26.75 -1.16 -8.46
CA THR A 5 -25.88 -0.48 -9.41
C THR A 5 -24.45 -0.45 -8.87
N LYS A 6 -23.50 -0.93 -9.67
CA LYS A 6 -22.06 -0.86 -9.38
C LYS A 6 -21.29 -0.63 -10.67
N ASP A 7 -20.31 0.28 -10.63
CA ASP A 7 -19.44 0.62 -11.77
C ASP A 7 -20.20 0.88 -13.07
N TRP A 8 -21.30 1.64 -12.97
CA TRP A 8 -22.19 2.00 -14.10
C TRP A 8 -22.95 0.83 -14.71
N PHE A 9 -22.87 -0.36 -14.12
CA PHE A 9 -23.64 -1.54 -14.49
C PHE A 9 -24.75 -1.80 -13.48
N VAL A 10 -25.93 -2.21 -13.99
CA VAL A 10 -27.09 -2.53 -13.16
C VAL A 10 -27.24 -4.03 -13.09
N PHE A 11 -27.03 -4.59 -11.90
CA PHE A 11 -27.26 -5.99 -11.60
C PHE A 11 -28.71 -6.23 -11.20
N ASN A 12 -29.31 -7.26 -11.77
CA ASN A 12 -30.64 -7.72 -11.42
C ASN A 12 -30.51 -8.98 -10.57
N ILE A 13 -30.94 -8.92 -9.32
CA ILE A 13 -30.80 -10.03 -8.37
C ILE A 13 -32.20 -10.37 -7.85
N LEU A 14 -32.49 -11.67 -7.72
CA LEU A 14 -33.72 -12.13 -7.09
C LEU A 14 -33.73 -11.76 -5.60
N ASP A 15 -34.87 -11.31 -5.09
CA ASP A 15 -34.99 -10.85 -3.70
C ASP A 15 -34.64 -11.97 -2.71
N GLU A 16 -34.99 -13.21 -3.04
CA GLU A 16 -34.60 -14.40 -2.27
C GLU A 16 -33.08 -14.54 -2.17
N ILE A 17 -32.35 -14.43 -3.28
CA ILE A 17 -30.90 -14.54 -3.29
C ILE A 17 -30.26 -13.40 -2.50
N ALA A 18 -30.75 -12.17 -2.70
CA ALA A 18 -30.25 -11.00 -1.97
C ALA A 18 -30.47 -11.11 -0.45
N ASN A 19 -31.58 -11.73 -0.01
CA ASN A 19 -31.91 -11.89 1.41
C ASN A 19 -31.24 -13.12 2.03
N GLN A 20 -31.20 -14.25 1.33
CA GLN A 20 -30.68 -15.52 1.84
C GLN A 20 -29.16 -15.60 1.75
N TYR A 21 -28.57 -15.07 0.68
CA TYR A 21 -27.14 -15.16 0.38
C TYR A 21 -26.49 -13.76 0.31
N GLY A 22 -26.75 -12.93 1.32
CA GLY A 22 -26.25 -11.55 1.36
C GLY A 22 -24.72 -11.44 1.31
N GLU A 23 -24.00 -12.32 2.02
CA GLU A 23 -22.52 -12.34 2.01
C GLU A 23 -21.97 -12.80 0.66
N LEU A 24 -22.53 -13.87 0.09
CA LEU A 24 -22.14 -14.34 -1.24
C LEU A 24 -22.39 -13.26 -2.31
N THR A 25 -23.51 -12.55 -2.22
CA THR A 25 -23.83 -11.44 -3.13
C THR A 25 -22.75 -10.36 -3.08
N LYS A 26 -22.25 -10.01 -1.89
CA LYS A 26 -21.12 -9.06 -1.75
C LYS A 26 -19.84 -9.63 -2.37
N LEU A 27 -19.54 -10.91 -2.15
CA LEU A 27 -18.35 -11.55 -2.72
C LEU A 27 -18.39 -11.55 -4.25
N VAL A 28 -19.52 -11.94 -4.85
CA VAL A 28 -19.69 -11.92 -6.32
C VAL A 28 -19.59 -10.51 -6.88
N LEU A 29 -20.15 -9.49 -6.21
CA LEU A 29 -20.02 -8.10 -6.67
C LEU A 29 -18.58 -7.56 -6.58
N ASN A 30 -17.81 -8.00 -5.58
CA ASN A 30 -16.48 -7.46 -5.26
C ASN A 30 -15.31 -8.26 -5.82
N THR A 31 -15.51 -9.51 -6.25
CA THR A 31 -14.45 -10.28 -6.90
C THR A 31 -13.92 -9.56 -8.15
N GLU A 32 -12.60 -9.60 -8.30
CA GLU A 32 -11.89 -9.07 -9.46
C GLU A 32 -11.70 -10.13 -10.55
N SER A 33 -11.95 -11.41 -10.22
CA SER A 33 -11.82 -12.52 -11.16
C SER A 33 -12.96 -12.62 -12.17
N MET A 34 -14.00 -11.78 -12.07
CA MET A 34 -15.17 -11.83 -12.95
C MET A 34 -15.56 -10.43 -13.44
N ASP A 35 -15.98 -10.36 -14.70
CA ASP A 35 -16.56 -9.15 -15.28
C ASP A 35 -18.04 -8.96 -14.89
N ASN A 36 -18.64 -7.82 -15.26
CA ASN A 36 -20.03 -7.52 -14.89
C ASN A 36 -21.05 -8.48 -15.54
N ASN A 37 -20.78 -9.02 -16.72
CA ASN A 37 -21.68 -9.97 -17.37
C ASN A 37 -21.59 -11.34 -16.70
N GLU A 38 -20.39 -11.78 -16.35
CA GLU A 38 -20.17 -13.02 -15.61
C GLU A 38 -20.82 -12.97 -14.24
N LYS A 39 -20.65 -11.84 -13.53
CA LYS A 39 -21.33 -11.58 -12.25
C LYS A 39 -22.86 -11.67 -12.39
N GLN A 40 -23.44 -11.05 -13.42
CA GLN A 40 -24.87 -11.15 -13.68
C GLN A 40 -25.29 -12.60 -13.97
N TYR A 41 -24.52 -13.31 -14.80
CA TYR A 41 -24.78 -14.72 -15.10
C TYR A 41 -24.80 -15.58 -13.84
N TRP A 42 -23.87 -15.37 -12.91
CA TRP A 42 -23.88 -16.07 -11.61
C TRP A 42 -25.16 -15.80 -10.82
N PHE A 43 -25.66 -14.55 -10.79
CA PHE A 43 -26.94 -14.22 -10.16
C PHE A 43 -28.14 -14.88 -10.84
N ASP A 44 -28.09 -15.04 -12.17
CA ASP A 44 -29.15 -15.69 -12.93
C ASP A 44 -29.20 -17.20 -12.69
N ILE A 45 -28.04 -17.85 -12.49
CA ILE A 45 -27.97 -19.31 -12.25
C ILE A 45 -28.04 -19.71 -10.78
N LEU A 46 -27.77 -18.80 -9.84
CA LEU A 46 -27.84 -19.03 -8.39
C LEU A 46 -29.12 -19.75 -7.92
N PRO A 47 -30.33 -19.39 -8.38
CA PRO A 47 -31.57 -20.08 -7.99
C PRO A 47 -31.68 -21.53 -8.47
N SER A 48 -30.89 -21.89 -9.48
CA SER A 48 -30.86 -23.24 -10.05
C SER A 48 -29.76 -24.13 -9.46
N MET A 49 -28.88 -23.57 -8.63
CA MET A 49 -27.81 -24.31 -7.98
C MET A 49 -28.29 -25.03 -6.72
N THR A 50 -27.63 -26.14 -6.39
CA THR A 50 -27.82 -26.82 -5.11
C THR A 50 -27.03 -26.13 -4.00
N ASP A 51 -27.41 -26.35 -2.74
CA ASP A 51 -26.70 -25.78 -1.58
C ASP A 51 -25.19 -26.11 -1.61
N GLU A 52 -24.81 -27.35 -1.95
CA GLU A 52 -23.39 -27.74 -2.07
C GLU A 52 -22.63 -26.98 -3.17
N GLN A 53 -23.31 -26.57 -4.25
CA GLN A 53 -22.71 -25.77 -5.31
C GLN A 53 -22.55 -24.32 -4.87
N VAL A 54 -23.53 -23.79 -4.15
CA VAL A 54 -23.50 -22.45 -3.57
C VAL A 54 -22.38 -22.34 -2.53
N ASP A 55 -22.25 -23.34 -1.65
CA ASP A 55 -21.18 -23.40 -0.65
C ASP A 55 -19.80 -23.46 -1.30
N ARG A 56 -19.63 -24.28 -2.35
CA ARG A 56 -18.36 -24.31 -3.10
C ARG A 56 -18.03 -22.99 -3.78
N LEU A 57 -19.02 -22.32 -4.37
CA LEU A 57 -18.81 -20.99 -4.94
C LEU A 57 -18.39 -19.99 -3.86
N PHE A 58 -19.05 -20.02 -2.70
CA PHE A 58 -18.70 -19.18 -1.56
C PHE A 58 -17.26 -19.43 -1.10
N ASP A 59 -16.85 -20.68 -0.90
CA ASP A 59 -15.51 -21.04 -0.46
C ASP A 59 -14.42 -20.57 -1.44
N ILE A 60 -14.67 -20.70 -2.74
CA ILE A 60 -13.75 -20.25 -3.79
C ILE A 60 -13.55 -18.74 -3.70
N LEU A 61 -14.64 -17.97 -3.65
CA LEU A 61 -14.59 -16.50 -3.60
C LEU A 61 -14.04 -15.98 -2.27
N GLU A 62 -14.36 -16.65 -1.16
CA GLU A 62 -13.83 -16.29 0.15
C GLU A 62 -12.31 -16.53 0.21
N THR A 63 -11.85 -17.65 -0.34
CA THR A 63 -10.42 -17.98 -0.43
C THR A 63 -9.68 -16.98 -1.33
N GLU A 64 -10.27 -16.60 -2.46
CA GLU A 64 -9.75 -15.55 -3.34
C GLU A 64 -9.58 -14.24 -2.59
N ARG A 65 -10.63 -13.76 -1.91
CA ARG A 65 -10.59 -12.52 -1.12
C ARG A 65 -9.48 -12.55 -0.08
N LYS A 66 -9.37 -13.64 0.70
CA LYS A 66 -8.31 -13.79 1.72
C LYS A 66 -6.91 -13.72 1.12
N LYS A 67 -6.69 -14.37 -0.03
CA LYS A 67 -5.38 -14.35 -0.72
C LYS A 67 -5.04 -12.96 -1.24
N LEU A 68 -6.02 -12.23 -1.77
CA LEU A 68 -5.83 -10.85 -2.23
C LEU A 68 -5.51 -9.92 -1.05
N GLU A 69 -6.22 -10.03 0.07
CA GLU A 69 -5.95 -9.27 1.29
C GLU A 69 -4.55 -9.56 1.86
N GLU A 70 -4.15 -10.83 1.91
CA GLU A 70 -2.79 -11.21 2.33
C GLU A 70 -1.72 -10.62 1.40
N LEU A 71 -1.98 -10.62 0.09
CA LEU A 71 -1.06 -10.09 -0.90
C LEU A 71 -0.95 -8.57 -0.78
N GLU A 72 -2.07 -7.87 -0.63
CA GLU A 72 -2.10 -6.41 -0.45
C GLU A 72 -1.38 -6.00 0.85
N SER A 73 -1.60 -6.71 1.95
CA SER A 73 -0.88 -6.47 3.21
C SER A 73 0.63 -6.61 3.03
N LYS A 74 1.08 -7.67 2.36
CA LYS A 74 2.52 -7.89 2.10
C LYS A 74 3.12 -6.76 1.26
N TYR A 75 2.43 -6.32 0.21
CA TYR A 75 2.93 -5.22 -0.63
C TYR A 75 2.92 -3.88 0.11
N GLN A 76 1.90 -3.59 0.93
CA GLN A 76 1.89 -2.37 1.74
C GLN A 76 3.05 -2.33 2.74
N ASP A 77 3.36 -3.46 3.38
CA ASP A 77 4.50 -3.56 4.28
C ASP A 77 5.84 -3.42 3.53
N GLU A 78 5.96 -3.99 2.34
CA GLU A 78 7.15 -3.82 1.49
C GLU A 78 7.34 -2.37 1.05
N ILE A 79 6.28 -1.66 0.67
CA ILE A 79 6.31 -0.24 0.33
C ILE A 79 6.71 0.62 1.54
N LYS A 80 6.18 0.32 2.73
CA LYS A 80 6.56 1.02 3.97
C LYS A 80 8.03 0.83 4.28
N ASN A 81 8.51 -0.42 4.27
CA ASN A 81 9.91 -0.73 4.51
C ASN A 81 10.84 -0.04 3.50
N LEU A 82 10.46 0.01 2.22
CA LEU A 82 11.22 0.69 1.19
C LEU A 82 11.28 2.21 1.43
N ASN A 83 10.15 2.83 1.77
CA ASN A 83 10.08 4.26 2.11
C ASN A 83 10.91 4.59 3.36
N GLU A 84 10.85 3.76 4.41
CA GLU A 84 11.67 3.94 5.61
C GLU A 84 13.17 3.83 5.29
N LYS A 85 13.57 2.84 4.49
CA LYS A 85 14.96 2.69 4.07
C LYS A 85 15.46 3.92 3.31
N HIS A 86 14.68 4.41 2.34
CA HIS A 86 15.05 5.62 1.60
C HIS A 86 15.11 6.88 2.48
N LEU A 87 14.22 7.00 3.49
CA LEU A 87 14.25 8.11 4.43
C LEU A 87 15.52 8.09 5.29
N ILE A 88 15.91 6.91 5.78
CA ILE A 88 17.14 6.72 6.57
C ILE A 88 18.38 7.00 5.72
N GLU A 89 18.47 6.44 4.51
CA GLU A 89 19.58 6.69 3.58
C GLU A 89 19.73 8.18 3.27
N TRP A 90 18.62 8.90 3.08
CA TRP A 90 18.64 10.33 2.84
C TRP A 90 19.12 11.13 4.07
N GLN A 91 18.68 10.75 5.28
CA GLN A 91 19.16 11.35 6.53
C GLN A 91 20.66 11.11 6.76
N GLU A 92 21.15 9.90 6.50
CA GLU A 92 22.56 9.56 6.60
C GLU A 92 23.40 10.36 5.60
N PHE A 93 22.92 10.49 4.36
CA PHE A 93 23.56 11.30 3.34
C PHE A 93 23.66 12.78 3.76
N GLN A 94 22.56 13.38 4.22
CA GLN A 94 22.52 14.75 4.73
C GLN A 94 23.47 14.96 5.91
N THR A 95 23.50 14.01 6.86
CA THR A 95 24.39 14.06 8.02
C THR A 95 25.86 13.98 7.61
N LYS A 96 26.18 13.13 6.63
CA LYS A 96 27.53 13.00 6.10
C LYS A 96 27.98 14.27 5.37
N GLU A 97 27.12 14.83 4.53
CA GLU A 97 27.40 16.09 3.82
C GLU A 97 27.59 17.26 4.80
N SER A 98 26.78 17.33 5.86
CA SER A 98 26.92 18.30 6.94
C SER A 98 28.25 18.14 7.68
N ARG A 99 28.65 16.91 8.05
CA ARG A 99 29.96 16.64 8.67
C ARG A 99 31.13 17.01 7.76
N GLU A 100 31.04 16.73 6.46
CA GLU A 100 32.09 17.11 5.50
C GLU A 100 32.20 18.63 5.34
N LYS A 101 31.07 19.35 5.34
CA LYS A 101 31.05 20.82 5.36
C LYS A 101 31.68 21.39 6.63
N ILE A 102 31.35 20.84 7.81
CA ILE A 102 31.95 21.27 9.08
C ILE A 102 33.46 21.02 9.07
N LYS A 103 33.92 19.83 8.67
CA LYS A 103 35.35 19.53 8.58
C LYS A 103 36.09 20.44 7.60
N LYS A 104 35.48 20.78 6.46
CA LYS A 104 36.06 21.73 5.50
C LYS A 104 36.12 23.15 6.08
N ALA A 105 35.11 23.57 6.83
CA ALA A 105 35.10 24.86 7.49
C ALA A 105 36.16 24.92 8.61
N GLU A 106 36.27 23.88 9.44
CA GLU A 106 37.31 23.77 10.48
C GLU A 106 38.72 23.75 9.89
N ALA A 107 38.95 23.00 8.81
CA ALA A 107 40.24 22.99 8.13
C ALA A 107 40.59 24.34 7.49
N ALA A 108 39.59 25.09 7.02
CA ALA A 108 39.79 26.44 6.48
C ALA A 108 40.02 27.50 7.59
N ASP A 109 39.51 27.27 8.80
CA ASP A 109 39.70 28.14 9.96
C ASP A 109 41.06 27.89 10.64
N ASP A 110 41.52 26.63 10.68
CA ASP A 110 42.87 26.26 11.16
C ASP A 110 44.00 26.86 10.29
N ASP A 111 43.75 27.09 8.99
CA ASP A 111 44.69 27.77 8.08
C ASP A 111 44.74 29.31 8.30
N ALA A 112 43.74 29.91 8.96
CA ALA A 112 43.64 31.36 9.16
C ALA A 112 44.17 31.85 10.52
N ALA A 113 44.35 30.96 11.49
CA ALA A 113 44.91 31.28 12.80
C ALA A 113 46.17 30.46 13.07
N SER A 114 47.21 30.66 12.24
CA SER A 114 48.53 30.16 12.61
C SER A 114 48.89 30.79 13.96
N ALA A 115 49.13 29.96 14.97
CA ALA A 115 49.51 30.40 16.31
C ALA A 115 50.73 31.36 16.31
N ASP A 116 51.51 31.35 15.22
CA ASP A 116 52.65 32.22 14.96
C ASP A 116 52.23 33.68 14.68
N ASP A 117 51.10 33.93 14.01
CA ASP A 117 50.59 35.29 13.75
C ASP A 117 49.99 35.92 15.02
N VAL A 118 49.32 35.11 15.85
CA VAL A 118 48.81 35.57 17.16
C VAL A 118 49.94 35.87 18.13
N LEU A 119 51.03 35.10 18.09
CA LEU A 119 52.24 35.35 18.90
C LEU A 119 52.98 36.63 18.48
N LYS A 120 53.08 36.92 17.17
CA LYS A 120 53.70 38.17 16.69
C LYS A 120 52.92 39.42 17.09
N MET A 121 51.59 39.37 17.09
CA MET A 121 50.78 40.52 17.53
C MET A 121 50.88 40.81 19.03
N LEU A 122 51.28 39.83 19.85
CA LEU A 122 51.40 39.99 21.30
C LEU A 122 52.78 40.49 21.74
N ASP A 123 53.80 40.32 20.89
CA ASP A 123 55.18 40.78 21.12
C ASP A 123 55.38 42.26 20.72
N ASP A 124 54.45 42.84 19.96
CA ASP A 124 54.44 44.24 19.50
C ASP A 124 53.62 45.20 20.41
N LEU A 125 53.23 44.74 21.61
CA LEU A 125 52.46 45.48 22.62
C LEU A 125 53.29 45.79 23.88
#